data_AF-A0A978SMV2-F1
#
_entry.id   AF-A0A978SMV2-F1
#
_cell.length_a   1.000
_cell.length_b   1.000
_cell.length_c   1.000
_cell.angle_alpha   90.00
_cell.angle_beta   90.00
_cell.angle_gamma   90.00
#
_symmetry.space_group_name_H-M   'P 1'
#
loop_
_entity.id
_entity.type
_entity.pdbx_description
1 polymer ?
#
loop_
_entity_poly.entity_id
_entity_poly.type
_entity_poly.pdbx_seq_one_letter_code
_entity_poly.pdbx_strand_id
1 'polypeptide(L)'
;MGGFKGVRQRLNQGDWRSREIALFLVSFLSCLLFTTMAAMSQPTGNAIDGYPVLLGDQPIFRIREGIPGIVSAEERARVVTQRIAAVAASPEISPDSVHAKVRGSEAIVQAGDITLFTVREIDSQAAGQSTNALAEQLAQQIKNNLIQYRRDRSTESLLRAILLGMSNRLCQR
;
A
#
# COMPACT_ATOMS: atom_id res chain seq x y z
N MET A 1 -63.86 -60.73 -11.34
CA MET A 1 -62.58 -60.68 -12.08
C MET A 1 -62.18 -59.21 -12.25
N GLY A 2 -60.93 -58.87 -11.89
CA GLY A 2 -60.24 -57.60 -12.19
C GLY A 2 -60.65 -56.40 -11.30
N GLY A 3 -59.84 -55.85 -10.39
CA GLY A 3 -58.38 -55.86 -10.28
C GLY A 3 -57.76 -54.56 -10.82
N PHE A 4 -58.20 -53.38 -10.37
CA PHE A 4 -57.55 -52.11 -10.70
C PHE A 4 -56.47 -51.78 -9.67
N LYS A 5 -55.23 -52.04 -10.08
CA LYS A 5 -54.00 -51.81 -9.32
C LYS A 5 -53.78 -50.32 -9.09
N GLY A 6 -53.32 -50.01 -7.88
CA GLY A 6 -53.10 -48.66 -7.38
C GLY A 6 -52.11 -47.85 -8.20
N VAL A 7 -52.49 -46.62 -8.49
CA VAL A 7 -51.58 -45.53 -8.85
C VAL A 7 -50.96 -45.02 -7.55
N ARG A 8 -49.85 -45.62 -7.13
CA ARG A 8 -49.04 -45.07 -6.04
C ARG A 8 -48.19 -43.95 -6.66
N GLN A 9 -48.65 -42.71 -6.52
CA GLN A 9 -47.86 -41.52 -6.79
C GLN A 9 -46.57 -41.61 -5.96
N ARG A 10 -45.46 -41.87 -6.65
CA ARG A 10 -44.12 -41.78 -6.08
C ARG A 10 -43.83 -40.29 -5.94
N LEU A 11 -44.20 -39.72 -4.79
CA LEU A 11 -43.84 -38.36 -4.42
C LEU A 11 -42.33 -38.23 -4.61
N ASN A 12 -41.95 -37.36 -5.53
CA ASN A 12 -40.60 -36.88 -5.75
C ASN A 12 -40.16 -36.21 -4.45
N GLN A 13 -39.63 -37.00 -3.51
CA GLN A 13 -38.92 -36.50 -2.34
C GLN A 13 -37.61 -35.91 -2.85
N GLY A 14 -37.71 -34.70 -3.39
CA GLY A 14 -36.57 -33.86 -3.72
C GLY A 14 -35.76 -33.72 -2.44
N ASP A 15 -34.57 -34.29 -2.47
CA ASP A 15 -33.65 -34.44 -1.36
C ASP A 15 -33.30 -33.06 -0.77
N TRP A 16 -34.11 -32.62 0.21
CA TRP A 16 -34.03 -31.29 0.81
C TRP A 16 -32.65 -31.02 1.42
N ARG A 17 -31.96 -32.07 1.86
CA ARG A 17 -30.60 -32.00 2.40
C ARG A 17 -29.57 -31.64 1.33
N SER A 18 -29.74 -32.16 0.11
CA SER A 18 -28.86 -31.87 -1.04
C SER A 18 -28.99 -30.44 -1.54
N ARG A 19 -30.17 -29.82 -1.37
CA ARG A 19 -30.43 -28.42 -1.75
C ARG A 19 -29.76 -27.43 -0.79
N GLU A 20 -29.75 -27.73 0.51
CA GLU A 20 -29.06 -26.89 1.48
C GLU A 20 -27.54 -27.02 1.38
N ILE A 21 -27.02 -28.24 1.17
CA ILE A 21 -25.59 -28.46 0.92
C ILE A 21 -25.14 -27.74 -0.35
N ALA A 22 -25.94 -27.78 -1.42
CA ALA A 22 -25.65 -27.05 -2.65
C ALA A 22 -25.61 -25.52 -2.43
N LEU A 23 -26.50 -24.96 -1.62
CA LEU A 23 -26.51 -23.52 -1.30
C LEU A 23 -25.30 -23.12 -0.43
N PHE A 24 -24.92 -23.92 0.56
CA PHE A 24 -23.70 -23.69 1.35
C PHE A 24 -22.43 -23.81 0.50
N LEU A 25 -22.35 -24.79 -0.40
CA LEU A 25 -21.21 -24.95 -1.30
C LEU A 25 -21.11 -23.80 -2.31
N VAL A 26 -22.23 -23.31 -2.85
CA VAL A 26 -22.23 -22.14 -3.75
C VAL A 26 -21.84 -20.87 -3.00
N SER A 27 -22.30 -20.68 -1.76
CA SER A 27 -21.90 -19.54 -0.93
C SER A 27 -20.41 -19.59 -0.55
N PHE A 28 -19.89 -20.77 -0.21
CA PHE A 28 -18.47 -20.94 0.15
C PHE A 28 -17.56 -20.80 -1.08
N LEU A 29 -17.99 -21.35 -2.23
CA LEU A 29 -17.33 -21.19 -3.52
C LEU A 29 -17.37 -19.73 -4.02
N SER A 30 -18.48 -19.02 -3.81
CA SER A 30 -18.59 -17.58 -4.07
C SER A 30 -17.61 -16.78 -3.21
N CYS A 31 -17.46 -17.12 -1.93
CA CYS A 31 -16.53 -16.44 -1.02
C CYS A 31 -15.06 -16.66 -1.42
N LEU A 32 -14.72 -17.86 -1.92
CA LEU A 32 -13.39 -18.20 -2.44
C LEU A 32 -13.04 -17.47 -3.75
N LEU A 33 -14.03 -17.05 -4.54
CA LEU A 33 -13.81 -16.31 -5.80
C LEU A 33 -13.53 -14.81 -5.60
N PHE A 34 -13.89 -14.22 -4.46
CA PHE A 34 -13.65 -12.79 -4.19
C PHE A 34 -12.24 -12.48 -3.65
N THR A 35 -11.48 -13.47 -3.19
CA THR A 35 -10.16 -13.27 -2.56
C THR A 35 -9.01 -13.07 -3.56
N THR A 36 -9.25 -13.17 -4.88
CA THR A 36 -8.17 -13.25 -5.89
C THR A 36 -7.83 -11.94 -6.61
N MET A 37 -8.54 -10.83 -6.35
CA MET A 37 -8.36 -9.56 -7.09
C MET A 37 -7.51 -8.51 -6.37
N ALA A 38 -6.49 -8.93 -5.61
CA ALA A 38 -5.42 -8.04 -5.16
C ALA A 38 -4.10 -8.41 -5.82
N ALA A 39 -4.09 -8.51 -7.15
CA ALA A 39 -2.84 -8.43 -7.89
C ALA A 39 -2.32 -6.98 -7.76
N MET A 40 -1.56 -6.70 -6.71
CA MET A 40 -0.86 -5.42 -6.57
C MET A 40 0.12 -5.29 -7.72
N SER A 41 -0.19 -4.43 -8.69
CA SER A 41 0.80 -3.96 -9.64
C SER A 41 1.85 -3.18 -8.84
N GLN A 42 3.04 -3.76 -8.67
CA GLN A 42 4.14 -3.02 -8.04
C GLN A 42 4.51 -1.86 -8.97
N PRO A 43 4.60 -0.62 -8.46
CA PRO A 43 5.08 0.49 -9.25
C PRO A 43 6.52 0.17 -9.72
N THR A 44 6.68 -0.13 -11.00
CA THR A 44 7.99 -0.38 -11.62
C THR A 44 8.60 0.91 -12.16
N GLY A 45 9.92 1.04 -11.99
CA GLY A 45 10.72 2.12 -12.54
C GLY A 45 11.40 1.71 -13.84
N ASN A 46 11.65 2.67 -14.71
CA ASN A 46 12.50 2.51 -15.88
C ASN A 46 13.32 3.79 -16.10
N ALA A 47 14.27 3.76 -17.03
CA ALA A 47 15.15 4.90 -17.31
C ALA A 47 14.44 6.14 -17.89
N ILE A 48 13.21 6.00 -18.42
CA ILE A 48 12.46 7.08 -19.06
C ILE A 48 11.55 7.77 -18.04
N ASP A 49 10.74 7.00 -17.33
CA ASP A 49 9.76 7.47 -16.36
C ASP A 49 10.39 7.77 -14.99
N GLY A 50 11.58 7.20 -14.74
CA GLY A 50 12.27 7.23 -13.47
C GLY A 50 11.81 6.14 -12.50
N TYR A 51 12.55 6.04 -11.40
CA TYR A 51 12.37 5.01 -10.39
C TYR A 51 11.56 5.53 -9.21
N PRO A 52 10.55 4.79 -8.74
CA PRO A 52 9.67 5.27 -7.69
C PRO A 52 10.34 5.23 -6.33
N VAL A 53 10.10 6.29 -5.56
CA VAL A 53 10.35 6.33 -4.12
C VAL A 53 9.07 5.90 -3.42
N LEU A 54 9.18 4.91 -2.54
CA LEU A 54 8.02 4.28 -1.92
C LEU A 54 7.90 4.66 -0.44
N LEU A 55 6.65 4.69 0.05
CA LEU A 55 6.34 4.68 1.46
C LEU A 55 5.25 3.63 1.73
N GLY A 56 5.64 2.47 2.26
CA GLY A 56 4.81 1.26 2.18
C GLY A 56 4.69 0.82 0.73
N ASP A 57 3.46 0.54 0.28
CA ASP A 57 3.18 0.17 -1.12
C ASP A 57 2.80 1.38 -2.00
N GLN A 58 2.88 2.59 -1.45
CA GLN A 58 2.48 3.82 -2.14
C GLN A 58 3.70 4.54 -2.74
N PRO A 59 3.75 4.76 -4.08
CA PRO A 59 4.78 5.58 -4.70
C PRO A 59 4.51 7.06 -4.40
N ILE A 60 5.46 7.73 -3.77
CA ILE A 60 5.32 9.14 -3.38
C ILE A 60 5.87 10.10 -4.44
N PHE A 61 7.00 9.79 -5.07
CA PHE A 61 7.55 10.53 -6.21
C PHE A 61 8.52 9.65 -7.00
N ARG A 62 9.08 10.15 -8.11
CA ARG A 62 10.05 9.41 -8.94
C ARG A 62 11.36 10.15 -9.07
N ILE A 63 12.47 9.40 -9.06
CA ILE A 63 13.82 9.90 -9.34
C ILE A 63 14.18 9.45 -10.76
N ARG A 64 14.40 10.43 -11.63
CA ARG A 64 14.81 10.19 -13.04
C ARG A 64 16.32 10.08 -13.19
N GLU A 65 17.05 10.84 -12.37
CA GLU A 65 18.47 11.07 -12.59
C GLU A 65 19.35 10.47 -11.49
N GLY A 66 20.41 9.77 -11.92
CA GLY A 66 21.47 9.28 -11.06
C GLY A 66 22.54 10.34 -10.80
N ILE A 67 23.55 10.00 -9.99
CA ILE A 67 24.80 10.77 -9.94
C ILE A 67 25.77 10.11 -10.93
N PRO A 68 26.16 10.79 -12.03
CA PRO A 68 27.06 10.22 -13.03
C PRO A 68 28.32 9.63 -12.40
N GLY A 69 28.60 8.36 -12.70
CA GLY A 69 29.78 7.65 -12.20
C GLY A 69 29.77 7.26 -10.71
N ILE A 70 28.70 7.57 -9.96
CA ILE A 70 28.63 7.31 -8.51
C ILE A 70 27.44 6.42 -8.15
N VAL A 71 26.22 6.79 -8.55
CA VAL A 71 25.01 6.04 -8.20
C VAL A 71 23.96 6.14 -9.30
N SER A 72 23.32 5.02 -9.65
CA SER A 72 22.24 5.01 -10.63
C SER A 72 20.97 5.68 -10.08
N ALA A 73 20.04 6.08 -10.96
CA ALA A 73 18.75 6.63 -10.54
C ALA A 73 17.95 5.62 -9.70
N GLU A 74 18.00 4.33 -10.07
CA GLU A 74 17.37 3.23 -9.33
C GLU A 74 17.94 3.09 -7.92
N GLU A 75 19.26 3.01 -7.81
CA GLU A 75 19.93 2.84 -6.53
C GLU A 75 19.66 4.03 -5.63
N ARG A 76 19.65 5.24 -6.20
CA ARG A 76 19.30 6.45 -5.48
C ARG A 76 17.85 6.40 -4.99
N ALA A 77 16.88 6.02 -5.83
CA ALA A 77 15.49 5.88 -5.41
C ALA A 77 15.31 4.86 -4.27
N ARG A 78 16.06 3.74 -4.33
CA ARG A 78 16.08 2.71 -3.29
C ARG A 78 16.60 3.25 -1.96
N VAL A 79 17.74 3.94 -1.97
CA VAL A 79 18.32 4.54 -0.76
C VAL A 79 17.39 5.59 -0.15
N VAL A 80 16.76 6.43 -0.98
CA VAL A 80 15.80 7.43 -0.52
C VAL A 80 14.56 6.77 0.09
N THR A 81 14.04 5.72 -0.56
CA THR A 81 12.92 4.90 -0.04
C THR A 81 13.24 4.35 1.34
N GLN A 82 14.42 3.75 1.53
CA GLN A 82 14.83 3.20 2.82
C GLN A 82 14.89 4.26 3.92
N ARG A 83 15.43 5.43 3.63
CA ARG A 83 15.52 6.54 4.60
C ARG A 83 14.15 7.07 4.99
N ILE A 84 13.27 7.28 4.00
CA ILE A 84 11.91 7.76 4.27
C ILE A 84 11.13 6.70 5.07
N ALA A 85 11.28 5.42 4.75
CA ALA A 85 10.66 4.33 5.52
C ALA A 85 11.16 4.29 6.96
N ALA A 86 12.46 4.49 7.20
CA ALA A 86 13.02 4.55 8.55
C ALA A 86 12.43 5.73 9.36
N VAL A 87 12.31 6.91 8.74
CA VAL A 87 11.67 8.07 9.36
C VAL A 87 10.18 7.83 9.61
N ALA A 88 9.49 7.16 8.69
CA ALA A 88 8.08 6.82 8.85
C ALA A 88 7.83 5.87 10.02
N ALA A 89 8.74 4.90 10.23
CA ALA A 89 8.68 3.93 11.30
C ALA A 89 9.04 4.49 12.68
N SER A 90 9.79 5.59 12.75
CA SER A 90 10.17 6.22 14.01
C SER A 90 9.12 7.22 14.50
N PRO A 91 8.38 6.96 15.60
CA PRO A 91 7.38 7.88 16.12
C PRO A 91 7.97 9.17 16.71
N GLU A 92 9.25 9.14 17.09
CA GLU A 92 9.97 10.28 17.68
C GLU A 92 10.21 11.41 16.67
N ILE A 93 10.25 11.09 15.38
CA ILE A 93 10.47 12.06 14.31
C ILE A 93 9.11 12.61 13.88
N SER A 94 8.85 13.89 14.15
CA SER A 94 7.61 14.53 13.73
C SER A 94 7.57 14.73 12.20
N PRO A 95 6.44 14.49 11.52
CA PRO A 95 6.29 14.84 10.10
C PRO A 95 6.49 16.34 9.84
N ASP A 96 6.22 17.20 10.82
CA ASP A 96 6.44 18.64 10.72
C ASP A 96 7.93 19.01 10.70
N SER A 97 8.81 18.10 11.10
CA SER A 97 10.26 18.30 11.02
C SER A 97 10.80 18.16 9.59
N VAL A 98 9.98 17.73 8.63
CA VAL A 98 10.38 17.60 7.22
C VAL A 98 10.44 18.95 6.55
N HIS A 99 11.62 19.36 6.10
CA HIS A 99 11.83 20.63 5.40
C HIS A 99 13.00 20.56 4.41
N ALA A 100 12.99 21.51 3.47
CA ALA A 100 14.09 21.74 2.56
C ALA A 100 15.02 22.82 3.11
N LYS A 101 16.33 22.61 2.96
CA LYS A 101 17.39 23.57 3.32
C LYS A 101 18.24 23.85 2.09
N VAL A 102 18.23 25.11 1.65
CA VAL A 102 19.01 25.55 0.49
C VAL A 102 20.50 25.61 0.84
N ARG A 103 21.34 25.10 -0.05
CA ARG A 103 22.80 25.11 0.09
C ARG A 103 23.46 25.36 -1.28
N GLY A 104 23.60 26.64 -1.64
CA GLY A 104 24.17 27.03 -2.94
C GLY A 104 23.23 26.66 -4.09
N SER A 105 23.71 25.85 -5.04
CA SER A 105 22.93 25.34 -6.18
C SER A 105 22.16 24.05 -5.86
N GLU A 106 22.34 23.49 -4.68
CA GLU A 106 21.66 22.28 -4.20
C GLU A 106 20.68 22.61 -3.08
N ALA A 107 19.71 21.72 -2.86
CA ALA A 107 18.82 21.79 -1.72
C ALA A 107 18.74 20.43 -1.01
N ILE A 108 18.87 20.45 0.31
CA ILE A 108 18.87 19.25 1.15
C ILE A 108 17.48 19.09 1.74
N VAL A 109 16.84 17.95 1.52
CA VAL A 109 15.58 17.60 2.17
C VAL A 109 15.90 16.73 3.39
N GLN A 110 15.45 17.16 4.56
CA GLN A 110 15.75 16.54 5.84
C GLN A 110 14.51 16.45 6.74
N ALA A 111 14.52 15.49 7.66
CA ALA A 111 13.51 15.30 8.70
C ALA A 111 14.19 15.40 10.08
N GLY A 112 14.04 16.55 10.75
CA GLY A 112 14.87 16.88 11.91
C GLY A 112 16.34 16.94 11.51
N ASP A 113 17.18 16.13 12.16
CA ASP A 113 18.60 16.01 11.87
C ASP A 113 18.95 14.94 10.82
N ILE A 114 17.95 14.19 10.34
CA ILE A 114 18.16 13.12 9.37
C ILE A 114 18.06 13.67 7.95
N THR A 115 19.17 13.63 7.21
CA THR A 115 19.15 13.94 5.78
C THR A 115 18.46 12.82 5.00
N LEU A 116 17.34 13.13 4.36
CA LEU A 116 16.64 12.18 3.50
C LEU A 116 17.37 12.08 2.16
N PHE A 117 17.55 13.21 1.46
CA PHE A 117 18.25 13.27 0.19
C PHE A 117 18.60 14.70 -0.22
N THR A 118 19.46 14.83 -1.23
CA THR A 118 19.82 16.11 -1.86
C THR A 118 19.17 16.20 -3.23
N VAL A 119 18.49 17.32 -3.48
CA VAL A 119 18.01 17.76 -4.79
C VAL A 119 19.14 18.53 -5.47
N ARG A 120 19.53 18.04 -6.64
CA ARG A 120 20.59 18.65 -7.45
C ARG A 120 19.98 19.35 -8.64
N GLU A 121 20.80 20.17 -9.29
CA GLU A 121 20.38 20.90 -10.50
C GLU A 121 19.86 19.96 -11.60
N ILE A 122 20.47 18.78 -11.78
CA ILE A 122 20.02 17.76 -12.75
C ILE A 122 18.57 17.30 -12.49
N ASP A 123 18.16 17.21 -11.22
CA ASP A 123 16.79 16.83 -10.84
C ASP A 123 15.81 17.95 -11.16
N SER A 124 16.24 19.19 -10.90
CA SER A 124 15.45 20.39 -11.13
C SER A 124 15.22 20.66 -12.63
N GLN A 125 16.24 20.41 -13.45
CA GLN A 125 16.16 20.48 -14.91
C GLN A 125 15.21 19.43 -15.46
N ALA A 126 15.31 18.19 -14.99
CA ALA A 126 14.38 17.11 -15.37
C ALA A 126 12.93 17.38 -14.95
N ALA A 127 12.71 18.22 -13.93
CA ALA A 127 11.39 18.64 -13.46
C ALA A 127 10.91 19.98 -14.06
N GLY A 128 11.77 20.73 -14.76
CA GLY A 128 11.45 22.07 -15.26
C GLY A 128 11.21 23.11 -14.15
N GLN A 129 11.82 22.93 -12.98
CA GLN A 129 11.65 23.78 -11.80
C GLN A 129 13.01 24.26 -11.26
N SER A 130 13.02 25.27 -10.39
CA SER A 130 14.23 25.60 -9.62
C SER A 130 14.52 24.52 -8.57
N THR A 131 15.79 24.31 -8.22
CA THR A 131 16.20 23.35 -7.17
C THR A 131 15.44 23.57 -5.87
N ASN A 132 15.26 24.84 -5.46
CA ASN A 132 14.59 25.19 -4.21
C ASN A 132 13.09 24.87 -4.26
N ALA A 133 12.41 25.26 -5.35
CA ALA A 133 10.99 24.98 -5.52
C ALA A 133 10.71 23.46 -5.56
N LEU A 134 11.55 22.70 -6.27
CA LEU A 134 11.45 21.25 -6.32
C LEU A 134 11.66 20.62 -4.93
N ALA A 135 12.67 21.09 -4.18
CA ALA A 135 12.94 20.56 -2.85
C ALA A 135 11.82 20.86 -1.84
N GLU A 136 11.25 22.07 -1.87
CA GLU A 136 10.11 22.44 -1.04
C GLU A 136 8.86 21.60 -1.40
N GLN A 137 8.58 21.43 -2.69
CA GLN A 137 7.49 20.59 -3.17
C GLN A 137 7.64 19.14 -2.68
N LEU A 138 8.84 18.56 -2.82
CA LEU A 138 9.12 17.20 -2.38
C LEU A 138 9.06 17.06 -0.86
N ALA A 139 9.57 18.05 -0.10
CA ALA A 139 9.47 18.06 1.35
C ALA A 139 8.00 18.04 1.81
N GLN A 140 7.15 18.87 1.20
CA GLN A 140 5.72 18.92 1.51
C GLN A 140 5.01 17.61 1.13
N GLN A 141 5.36 17.02 -0.01
CA GLN A 141 4.83 15.74 -0.44
C GLN A 141 5.20 14.62 0.55
N ILE A 142 6.45 14.57 0.99
CA ILE A 142 6.91 13.60 2.00
C ILE A 142 6.19 13.80 3.32
N LYS A 143 6.08 15.05 3.80
CA LYS A 143 5.33 15.39 5.02
C LYS A 143 3.90 14.85 4.98
N ASN A 144 3.16 15.15 3.91
CA ASN A 144 1.78 14.72 3.75
C ASN A 144 1.66 13.18 3.74
N ASN A 145 2.56 12.50 3.02
CA ASN A 145 2.58 11.04 2.95
C ASN A 145 2.96 10.39 4.27
N LEU A 146 3.87 10.97 5.07
CA LEU A 146 4.18 10.48 6.41
C LEU A 146 2.99 10.58 7.37
N ILE A 147 2.27 11.71 7.32
CA ILE A 147 1.05 11.90 8.11
C ILE A 147 0.03 10.82 7.74
N GLN A 148 -0.18 10.59 6.45
CA GLN A 148 -1.14 9.60 5.97
C GLN A 148 -0.73 8.18 6.37
N TYR A 149 0.52 7.81 6.13
CA TYR A 149 1.07 6.49 6.46
C TYR A 149 0.88 6.12 7.94
N ARG A 150 1.13 7.07 8.85
CA ARG A 150 0.94 6.85 10.29
C ARG A 150 -0.53 6.72 10.67
N ARG A 151 -1.40 7.50 10.02
CA ARG A 151 -2.86 7.43 10.23
C ARG A 151 -3.43 6.08 9.81
N ASP A 152 -3.00 5.56 8.66
CA ASP A 152 -3.45 4.28 8.13
C ASP A 152 -3.03 3.13 9.06
N ARG A 153 -1.76 3.10 9.47
CA ARG A 153 -1.23 2.13 10.45
C ARG A 153 -1.97 2.16 11.79
N SER A 154 -2.36 3.35 12.27
CA SER A 154 -3.12 3.47 13.52
C SER A 154 -4.55 2.95 13.40
N THR A 155 -5.17 3.07 12.22
CA THR A 155 -6.53 2.56 11.98
C THR A 155 -6.51 1.04 11.84
N GLU A 156 -5.51 0.51 11.12
CA GLU A 156 -5.32 -0.94 10.99
C GLU A 156 -5.11 -1.62 12.34
N SER A 157 -4.35 -1.02 13.25
CA SER A 157 -4.12 -1.60 14.58
C SER A 157 -5.39 -1.66 15.41
N LEU A 158 -6.25 -0.63 15.33
CA LEU A 158 -7.56 -0.60 15.98
C LEU A 158 -8.50 -1.69 15.42
N LEU A 159 -8.58 -1.84 14.09
CA LEU A 159 -9.41 -2.89 13.47
C LEU A 159 -8.94 -4.30 13.85
N ARG A 160 -7.61 -4.53 13.85
CA ARG A 160 -7.05 -5.82 14.30
C ARG A 160 -7.36 -6.10 15.77
N ALA A 161 -7.29 -5.09 16.64
CA ALA A 161 -7.62 -5.24 18.04
C ALA A 161 -9.11 -5.58 18.26
N ILE A 162 -10.02 -4.96 17.51
CA ILE A 162 -11.46 -5.28 17.54
C ILE A 162 -11.70 -6.72 17.07
N LEU A 163 -11.12 -7.12 15.94
CA LEU A 163 -11.28 -8.46 15.37
C LEU A 163 -10.75 -9.56 16.32
N LEU A 164 -9.54 -9.39 16.85
CA LEU A 164 -8.96 -10.35 17.81
C LEU A 164 -9.73 -10.36 19.14
N GLY A 165 -10.23 -9.20 19.58
CA GLY A 165 -11.08 -9.10 20.77
C GLY A 165 -12.43 -9.81 20.62
N MET A 166 -13.01 -9.81 19.40
CA MET A 166 -14.23 -10.55 19.09
C MET A 166 -13.97 -12.06 19.01
N SER A 167 -12.89 -12.50 18.37
CA SER A 167 -12.56 -13.93 18.28
C SER A 167 -12.30 -14.55 19.66
N ASN A 168 -11.66 -13.81 20.57
CA ASN A 168 -11.38 -14.29 21.91
C ASN A 168 -12.66 -14.48 22.75
N ARG A 169 -13.72 -13.67 22.52
CA ARG A 169 -15.01 -13.84 23.21
C ARG A 169 -15.81 -15.06 22.74
N LEU A 170 -15.60 -15.52 21.51
CA LEU A 170 -16.29 -16.70 20.96
C LEU A 170 -15.69 -18.03 21.45
N CYS A 171 -14.48 -18.01 22.03
CA CYS A 171 -13.82 -19.19 22.61
C CYS A 171 -14.03 -19.33 24.13
N GLN A 172 -14.66 -18.35 24.79
CA GLN A 172 -14.97 -18.37 26.23
C GLN A 172 -16.42 -18.78 26.54
N ARG A 173 -17.13 -19.40 25.59
CA ARG A 173 -18.51 -19.88 25.79
C ARG A 173 -18.65 -21.36 25.49
#